data_AF-A0A077PV74-F1
#
_entry.id   AF-A0A077PV74-F1
#
_cell.length_a   1.000
_cell.length_b   1.000
_cell.length_c   1.000
_cell.angle_alpha   90.00
_cell.angle_beta   90.00
_cell.angle_gamma   90.00
#
_symmetry.space_group_name_H-M   'P 1'
#
loop_
_entity.id
_entity.type
_entity.pdbx_description
1 polymer ?
#
loop_
_entity_poly.entity_id
_entity_poly.type
_entity_poly.pdbx_seq_one_letter_code
_entity_poly.pdbx_strand_id
1 'polypeptide(L)'
;MNAYLNLWNTISQRVASVRNIENIPLGVRRSWTLEETQLMLRVLQIFILENILHEHRQKHGTLMEPLSGSKALDHKIFMKTHWTFNEIRSMSLEDKLLVLHDEIEVMSLSMEAQRFIAEQSLPDISIIFEDFQPKEWNHGENKAFLDLL
;
A
#
# COMPACT_ATOMS: atom_id res chain seq x y z
N MET A 1 21.34 -0.37 -1.37
CA MET A 1 20.20 0.32 -0.73
C MET A 1 18.96 -0.50 -1.05
N ASN A 2 18.19 -0.95 -0.05
CA ASN A 2 17.06 -1.86 -0.26
C ASN A 2 15.81 -1.05 -0.69
N ALA A 3 15.29 -1.30 -1.90
CA ALA A 3 14.14 -0.59 -2.46
C ALA A 3 12.88 -0.69 -1.57
N TYR A 4 12.62 -1.86 -0.97
CA TYR A 4 11.50 -2.04 -0.05
C TYR A 4 11.64 -1.21 1.22
N LEU A 5 12.85 -1.10 1.78
CA LEU A 5 13.09 -0.24 2.94
C LEU A 5 12.83 1.23 2.63
N ASN A 6 13.28 1.69 1.46
CA ASN A 6 13.04 3.07 1.03
C ASN A 6 11.55 3.34 0.81
N LEU A 7 10.83 2.41 0.18
CA LEU A 7 9.38 2.50 0.01
C LEU A 7 8.67 2.55 1.37
N TRP A 8 8.98 1.62 2.27
CA TRP A 8 8.40 1.52 3.60
C TRP A 8 8.59 2.79 4.42
N ASN A 9 9.82 3.32 4.43
CA ASN A 9 10.14 4.56 5.14
C ASN A 9 9.39 5.75 4.52
N THR A 10 9.31 5.82 3.20
CA THR A 10 8.60 6.91 2.50
C THR A 10 7.11 6.90 2.82
N ILE A 11 6.47 5.72 2.79
CA ILE A 11 5.06 5.56 3.18
C ILE A 11 4.87 5.94 4.65
N SER A 12 5.76 5.47 5.54
CA SER A 12 5.71 5.80 6.98
C SER A 12 5.73 7.31 7.23
N GLN A 13 6.66 8.03 6.59
CA GLN A 13 6.76 9.48 6.70
C GLN A 13 5.51 10.18 6.16
N ARG A 14 4.96 9.71 5.04
CA ARG A 14 3.75 10.27 4.43
C ARG A 14 2.54 10.12 5.35
N VAL A 15 2.27 8.91 5.83
CA VAL A 15 1.11 8.63 6.70
C VAL A 15 1.23 9.43 7.99
N ALA A 16 2.41 9.42 8.62
CA ALA A 16 2.66 10.19 9.83
C ALA A 16 2.43 11.69 9.62
N SER A 17 2.93 12.26 8.52
CA SER A 17 2.73 13.67 8.18
C SER A 17 1.25 14.01 7.96
N VAL A 18 0.49 13.16 7.27
CA VAL A 18 -0.95 13.40 7.02
C VAL A 18 -1.76 13.30 8.32
N ARG A 19 -1.36 12.40 9.22
CA ARG A 19 -2.02 12.17 10.51
C ARG A 19 -1.51 13.06 11.64
N ASN A 20 -0.51 13.91 11.39
CA ASN A 20 0.18 14.72 12.39
C ASN A 20 0.78 13.88 13.54
N ILE A 21 1.33 12.71 13.21
CA ILE A 21 2.03 11.84 14.16
C ILE A 21 3.51 12.22 14.15
N GLU A 22 4.01 12.68 15.29
CA GLU A 22 5.40 13.14 15.41
C GLU A 22 6.41 11.99 15.51
N ASN A 23 6.02 10.90 16.15
CA ASN A 23 6.90 9.78 16.44
C ASN A 23 6.62 8.59 15.53
N ILE A 24 7.49 8.40 14.54
CA ILE A 24 7.49 7.20 13.70
C ILE A 24 8.29 6.12 14.44
N PRO A 25 7.70 4.95 14.75
CA PRO A 25 8.41 3.89 15.42
C PRO A 25 9.53 3.35 14.51
N LEU A 26 10.77 3.41 14.99
CA LEU A 26 11.95 2.89 14.30
C LEU A 26 12.41 1.58 14.96
N GLY A 27 12.69 0.56 14.15
CA GLY A 27 13.27 -0.71 14.59
C GLY A 27 12.28 -1.65 15.29
N VAL A 28 12.84 -2.71 15.88
CA VAL A 28 12.08 -3.77 16.57
C VAL A 28 11.52 -3.25 17.90
N ARG A 29 10.19 -3.36 18.08
CA ARG A 29 9.50 -2.92 19.31
C ARG A 29 8.94 -4.08 20.13
N ARG A 30 8.97 -3.89 21.45
CA ARG A 30 8.36 -4.81 22.42
C ARG A 30 6.89 -4.49 22.71
N SER A 31 6.48 -3.24 22.51
CA SER A 31 5.10 -2.80 22.72
C SER A 31 4.78 -1.62 21.80
N TRP A 32 3.52 -1.54 21.39
CA TRP A 32 2.99 -0.52 20.49
C TRP A 32 2.01 0.37 21.23
N THR A 33 2.09 1.70 21.02
CA THR A 33 0.98 2.58 21.40
C THR A 33 -0.18 2.42 20.41
N LEU A 34 -1.34 3.00 20.75
CA LEU A 34 -2.50 3.05 19.86
C LEU A 34 -2.14 3.69 18.51
N GLU A 35 -1.55 4.90 18.55
CA GLU A 35 -1.18 5.66 17.35
C GLU A 35 -0.11 4.95 16.52
N GLU A 36 0.89 4.36 17.17
CA GLU A 36 1.94 3.59 16.47
C GLU A 36 1.35 2.35 15.79
N THR A 37 0.40 1.66 16.44
CA THR A 37 -0.31 0.52 15.86
C THR A 37 -1.06 0.93 14.60
N GLN A 38 -1.87 2.00 14.68
CA GLN A 38 -2.65 2.49 13.54
C GLN A 38 -1.76 2.93 12.37
N LEU A 39 -0.68 3.66 12.67
CA LEU A 39 0.32 4.08 11.70
C LEU A 39 0.91 2.86 10.98
N MET A 40 1.41 1.87 11.71
CA MET A 40 2.07 0.70 11.11
C MET A 40 1.12 -0.16 10.28
N LEU A 41 -0.13 -0.33 10.71
CA LEU A 41 -1.12 -1.08 9.94
C LEU A 41 -1.51 -0.34 8.66
N ARG A 42 -1.61 1.00 8.68
CA ARG A 42 -1.83 1.79 7.45
C ARG A 42 -0.62 1.71 6.51
N VAL A 43 0.60 1.79 7.04
CA VAL A 43 1.83 1.62 6.26
C VAL A 43 1.86 0.26 5.59
N LEU A 44 1.56 -0.81 6.34
CA LEU A 44 1.50 -2.17 5.83
C LEU A 44 0.46 -2.30 4.71
N GLN A 45 -0.74 -1.76 4.89
CA GLN A 45 -1.80 -1.82 3.88
C GLN A 45 -1.38 -1.12 2.57
N ILE A 46 -0.78 0.07 2.66
CA ILE A 46 -0.28 0.81 1.49
C ILE A 46 0.89 0.06 0.84
N PHE A 47 1.78 -0.52 1.64
CA PHE A 47 2.91 -1.29 1.12
C PHE A 47 2.43 -2.53 0.33
N ILE A 48 1.48 -3.29 0.87
CA ILE A 48 0.86 -4.42 0.18
C ILE A 48 0.19 -3.95 -1.12
N LEU A 49 -0.59 -2.87 -1.06
CA LEU A 49 -1.22 -2.26 -2.24
C LEU A 49 -0.18 -1.93 -3.33
N GLU A 50 0.90 -1.25 -3.00
CA GLU A 50 1.95 -0.87 -3.96
C GLU A 50 2.58 -2.08 -4.65
N ASN A 51 2.85 -3.15 -3.89
CA ASN A 51 3.41 -4.39 -4.45
C ASN A 51 2.41 -5.07 -5.40
N ILE A 52 1.15 -5.20 -4.99
CA ILE A 52 0.09 -5.78 -5.84
C ILE A 52 -0.08 -4.97 -7.13
N LEU A 53 -0.07 -3.64 -7.03
CA LEU A 53 -0.19 -2.78 -8.19
C LEU A 53 1.06 -2.84 -9.07
N HIS A 54 2.26 -3.00 -8.49
CA HIS A 54 3.48 -3.21 -9.25
C HIS A 54 3.43 -4.50 -10.07
N GLU A 55 3.09 -5.64 -9.44
CA GLU A 55 2.94 -6.91 -10.14
C GLU A 55 1.86 -6.84 -11.24
N HIS A 56 0.74 -6.16 -10.97
CA HIS A 56 -0.30 -5.93 -11.97
C HIS A 56 0.21 -5.13 -13.17
N ARG A 57 1.04 -4.11 -12.95
CA ARG A 57 1.67 -3.34 -14.04
C ARG A 57 2.65 -4.17 -14.85
N GLN A 58 3.43 -5.04 -14.21
CA GLN A 58 4.34 -5.94 -14.93
C GLN A 58 3.57 -6.88 -15.87
N LYS A 59 2.38 -7.32 -15.46
CA LYS A 59 1.56 -8.25 -16.24
C LYS A 59 0.70 -7.59 -17.33
N HIS A 60 0.17 -6.40 -17.06
CA HIS A 60 -0.85 -5.77 -17.92
C HIS A 60 -0.41 -4.45 -18.54
N GLY A 61 0.66 -3.84 -18.05
CA GLY A 61 1.23 -2.62 -18.61
C GLY A 61 1.80 -2.87 -20.01
N THR A 62 1.68 -1.87 -20.87
CA THR A 62 2.26 -1.87 -22.21
C THR A 62 3.11 -0.62 -22.42
N LEU A 63 3.88 -0.57 -23.50
CA LEU A 63 4.65 0.62 -23.88
C LEU A 63 3.76 1.88 -24.04
N MET A 64 2.53 1.70 -24.52
CA MET A 64 1.59 2.80 -24.78
C MET A 64 0.82 3.21 -23.52
N GLU A 65 0.59 2.28 -22.60
CA GLU A 65 -0.06 2.54 -21.32
C GLU A 65 0.57 1.65 -20.23
N PRO A 66 1.47 2.20 -19.40
CA PRO A 66 2.17 1.44 -18.36
C PRO A 66 1.34 1.26 -17.09
N LEU A 67 0.07 1.72 -17.08
CA LEU A 67 -0.85 1.62 -15.95
C LEU A 67 -0.29 2.25 -14.66
N SER A 68 0.29 3.44 -14.73
CA SER A 68 0.88 4.08 -13.54
C SER A 68 -0.17 4.47 -12.49
N GLY A 69 0.16 4.22 -11.22
CA GLY A 69 -0.60 4.71 -10.07
C GLY A 69 -2.07 4.27 -10.03
N SER A 70 -2.97 5.25 -9.90
CA SER A 70 -4.42 5.00 -9.85
C SER A 70 -4.98 4.26 -11.07
N LYS A 71 -4.33 4.34 -12.24
CA LYS A 71 -4.74 3.56 -13.42
C LYS A 71 -4.57 2.06 -13.22
N ALA A 72 -3.51 1.61 -12.55
CA ALA A 72 -3.34 0.19 -12.22
C ALA A 72 -4.45 -0.28 -11.29
N LEU A 73 -4.78 0.52 -10.28
CA LEU A 73 -5.86 0.22 -9.33
C LEU A 73 -7.21 0.09 -10.05
N ASP A 74 -7.56 1.10 -10.86
CA ASP A 74 -8.80 1.09 -11.63
C ASP A 74 -8.86 -0.11 -12.59
N HIS A 75 -7.77 -0.39 -13.32
CA HIS A 75 -7.68 -1.52 -14.24
C HIS A 75 -7.79 -2.86 -13.52
N LYS A 76 -7.19 -2.99 -12.33
CA LYS A 76 -7.26 -4.20 -11.53
C LYS A 76 -8.69 -4.47 -11.05
N ILE A 77 -9.37 -3.44 -10.54
CA ILE A 77 -10.78 -3.55 -10.13
C ILE A 77 -11.66 -3.91 -11.33
N PHE A 78 -11.43 -3.30 -12.49
CA PHE A 78 -12.12 -3.64 -13.73
C PHE A 78 -11.95 -5.12 -14.09
N MET A 79 -10.72 -5.64 -14.02
CA MET A 79 -10.45 -7.05 -14.33
C MET A 79 -11.09 -8.02 -13.32
N LYS A 80 -11.21 -7.63 -12.05
CA LYS A 80 -11.83 -8.44 -10.98
C LYS A 80 -13.36 -8.45 -11.05
N THR A 81 -13.96 -7.29 -11.29
CA THR A 81 -15.41 -7.07 -11.08
C THR A 81 -16.20 -6.91 -12.37
N HIS A 82 -15.53 -6.54 -13.46
CA HIS A 82 -16.11 -6.12 -14.74
C HIS A 82 -17.05 -4.90 -14.65
N TRP A 83 -16.97 -4.13 -13.56
CA TRP A 83 -17.67 -2.85 -13.46
C TRP A 83 -17.13 -1.84 -14.46
N THR A 84 -17.94 -0.85 -14.82
CA THR A 84 -17.52 0.19 -15.75
C THR A 84 -16.48 1.11 -15.11
N PHE A 85 -15.60 1.71 -15.91
CA PHE A 85 -14.66 2.72 -15.39
C PHE A 85 -15.34 3.93 -14.75
N ASN A 86 -16.58 4.26 -15.15
CA ASN A 86 -17.34 5.33 -14.50
C ASN A 86 -17.70 4.96 -13.07
N GLU A 87 -18.21 3.74 -12.85
CA GLU A 87 -18.49 3.23 -11.51
C GLU A 87 -17.21 3.20 -10.67
N ILE A 88 -16.15 2.58 -11.19
CA ILE A 88 -14.87 2.46 -10.47
C ILE A 88 -14.29 3.83 -10.12
N ARG A 89 -14.27 4.78 -11.05
CA ARG A 89 -13.70 6.12 -10.78
C ARG A 89 -14.52 6.96 -9.82
N SER A 90 -15.81 6.67 -9.67
CA SER A 90 -16.67 7.34 -8.69
C SER A 90 -16.46 6.86 -7.25
N MET A 91 -15.83 5.70 -7.06
CA MET A 91 -15.55 5.14 -5.74
C MET A 91 -14.48 5.92 -4.99
N SER A 92 -14.63 5.99 -3.66
CA SER A 92 -13.55 6.45 -2.80
C SER A 92 -12.37 5.47 -2.85
N LEU A 93 -11.18 5.92 -2.43
CA LEU A 93 -10.03 5.03 -2.33
C LEU A 93 -10.31 3.90 -1.33
N GLU A 94 -10.99 4.18 -0.24
CA GLU A 94 -11.37 3.20 0.77
C GLU A 94 -12.25 2.10 0.17
N ASP A 95 -13.31 2.47 -0.56
CA ASP A 95 -14.19 1.50 -1.20
C ASP A 95 -13.42 0.64 -2.23
N LYS A 96 -12.49 1.24 -2.96
CA LYS A 96 -11.63 0.51 -3.91
C LYS A 96 -10.76 -0.52 -3.21
N LEU A 97 -10.22 -0.20 -2.03
CA LEU A 97 -9.44 -1.13 -1.23
C LEU A 97 -10.30 -2.23 -0.62
N LEU A 98 -11.55 -1.92 -0.23
CA LEU A 98 -12.51 -2.92 0.22
C LEU A 98 -12.86 -3.92 -0.89
N VAL A 99 -13.01 -3.47 -2.14
CA VAL A 99 -13.20 -4.37 -3.28
C VAL A 99 -12.03 -5.31 -3.50
N LEU A 100 -10.81 -4.88 -3.17
CA LEU A 100 -9.61 -5.69 -3.25
C LEU A 100 -9.23 -6.35 -1.92
N HIS A 101 -10.11 -6.35 -0.91
CA HIS A 101 -9.74 -6.79 0.45
C HIS A 101 -9.25 -8.24 0.49
N ASP A 102 -9.84 -9.11 -0.32
CA ASP A 102 -9.44 -10.52 -0.48
C ASP A 102 -8.08 -10.71 -1.18
N GLU A 103 -7.54 -9.64 -1.78
CA GLU A 103 -6.23 -9.64 -2.41
C GLU A 103 -5.18 -8.85 -1.61
N ILE A 104 -5.57 -7.94 -0.71
CA ILE A 104 -4.65 -7.19 0.16
C ILE A 104 -4.25 -8.09 1.34
N GLU A 105 -3.46 -9.11 1.03
CA GLU A 105 -2.92 -10.07 1.99
C GLU A 105 -1.42 -10.26 1.80
N VAL A 106 -0.67 -10.49 2.89
CA VAL A 106 0.79 -10.69 2.79
C VAL A 106 1.14 -11.87 1.89
N MET A 107 0.33 -12.93 1.89
CA MET A 107 0.55 -14.14 1.09
C MET A 107 0.42 -13.90 -0.42
N SER A 108 -0.21 -12.81 -0.85
CA SER A 108 -0.37 -12.48 -2.28
C SER A 108 0.89 -11.87 -2.90
N LEU A 109 1.92 -11.55 -2.09
CA LEU A 109 3.11 -10.83 -2.54
C LEU A 109 4.24 -11.78 -2.97
N SER A 110 5.21 -11.26 -3.73
CA SER A 110 6.51 -11.93 -3.95
C SER A 110 7.20 -12.41 -2.66
N MET A 111 8.01 -13.47 -2.76
CA MET A 111 8.75 -14.02 -1.61
C MET A 111 9.67 -12.99 -0.96
N GLU A 112 10.26 -12.10 -1.75
CA GLU A 112 11.14 -11.03 -1.29
C GLU A 112 10.37 -9.99 -0.48
N ALA A 113 9.17 -9.59 -0.94
CA ALA A 113 8.31 -8.68 -0.20
C ALA A 113 7.80 -9.32 1.10
N GLN A 114 7.41 -10.61 1.06
CA GLN A 114 7.02 -11.36 2.25
C GLN A 114 8.15 -11.41 3.30
N ARG A 115 9.39 -11.69 2.87
CA ARG A 115 10.55 -11.68 3.76
C ARG A 115 10.79 -10.31 4.37
N PHE A 116 10.71 -9.24 3.57
CA PHE A 116 10.85 -7.89 4.08
C PHE A 116 9.81 -7.55 5.15
N ILE A 117 8.55 -7.94 4.94
CA ILE A 117 7.48 -7.75 5.93
C ILE A 117 7.75 -8.57 7.19
N ALA A 118 8.22 -9.81 7.07
CA ALA A 118 8.54 -10.67 8.22
C ALA A 118 9.72 -10.14 9.07
N GLU A 119 10.61 -9.34 8.47
CA GLU A 119 11.67 -8.62 9.19
C GLU A 119 11.13 -7.40 9.96
N GLN A 120 9.93 -6.90 9.61
CA GLN A 120 9.28 -5.85 10.37
C GLN A 120 8.65 -6.43 11.63
N SER A 121 8.87 -5.78 12.78
CA SER A 121 8.01 -6.02 13.94
C SER A 121 6.66 -5.40 13.63
N LEU A 122 5.61 -6.21 13.49
CA LEU A 122 4.25 -5.74 13.28
C LEU A 122 3.44 -5.86 14.57
N PRO A 123 2.39 -5.03 14.75
CA PRO A 123 1.46 -5.22 15.86
C PRO A 123 0.67 -6.53 15.72
N ASP A 124 0.46 -7.23 16.85
CA ASP A 124 -0.33 -8.47 16.90
C ASP A 124 -1.84 -8.24 17.05
N ILE A 125 -2.27 -6.97 17.05
CA ILE A 125 -3.66 -6.55 17.24
C ILE A 125 -4.10 -5.65 16.07
N SER A 126 -5.36 -5.77 15.66
CA SER A 126 -5.93 -4.96 14.59
C SER A 126 -6.58 -3.71 15.18
N ILE A 127 -5.80 -2.64 15.31
CA ILE A 127 -6.32 -1.30 15.64
C ILE A 127 -5.93 -0.34 14.51
N ILE A 128 -6.91 -0.02 13.66
CA ILE A 128 -6.71 0.76 12.43
C ILE A 128 -7.28 2.17 12.55
N PHE A 129 -6.88 3.06 11.65
CA PHE A 129 -7.65 4.29 11.41
C PHE A 129 -9.00 3.92 10.79
N GLU A 130 -10.07 4.61 11.22
CA GLU A 130 -11.42 4.38 10.72
C GLU A 130 -11.58 4.77 9.24
N ASP A 131 -10.83 5.77 8.78
CA ASP A 131 -10.88 6.31 7.42
C ASP A 131 -9.57 6.10 6.66
N PHE A 132 -9.62 6.05 5.33
CA PHE A 132 -8.44 6.17 4.48
C PHE A 132 -8.37 7.56 3.85
N GLN A 133 -7.43 8.41 4.29
CA GLN A 133 -7.27 9.74 3.71
C GLN A 133 -6.52 9.66 2.37
N PRO A 134 -7.07 10.20 1.26
CA PRO A 134 -6.44 10.07 -0.05
C PRO A 134 -4.98 10.59 -0.12
N LYS A 135 -4.63 11.55 0.74
CA LYS A 135 -3.27 12.11 0.82
C LYS A 135 -2.23 11.14 1.41
N GLU A 136 -2.66 10.10 2.12
CA GLU A 136 -1.77 9.05 2.65
C GLU A 136 -1.12 8.25 1.53
N TRP A 137 -1.77 8.15 0.37
CA TRP A 137 -1.30 7.36 -0.77
C TRP A 137 -0.73 8.24 -1.88
N ASN A 138 0.60 8.30 -1.98
CA ASN A 138 1.29 8.94 -3.10
C ASN A 138 1.91 7.88 -4.04
N HIS A 139 1.09 7.38 -4.96
CA HIS A 139 1.52 6.38 -5.94
C HIS A 139 2.65 6.84 -6.88
N GLY A 140 2.84 8.15 -7.07
CA GLY A 140 3.88 8.68 -7.96
C GLY A 140 5.27 8.54 -7.34
N GLU A 141 5.39 8.89 -6.06
CA GLU A 141 6.61 8.74 -5.28
C GLU A 141 6.92 7.27 -4.99
N ASN A 142 5.91 6.50 -4.59
CA ASN A 142 6.05 5.09 -4.24
C ASN A 142 6.55 4.23 -5.41
N LYS A 143 5.97 4.44 -6.60
CA LYS A 143 6.30 3.67 -7.81
C LYS A 143 7.80 3.70 -8.12
N ALA A 144 8.46 4.84 -7.90
CA ALA A 144 9.87 5.00 -8.23
C ALA A 144 10.80 4.01 -7.52
N PHE A 145 10.40 3.49 -6.35
CA PHE A 145 11.19 2.51 -5.63
C PHE A 145 11.02 1.10 -6.19
N LEU A 146 9.80 0.72 -6.57
CA LEU A 146 9.52 -0.62 -7.07
C LEU A 146 9.95 -0.82 -8.51
N ASP A 147 10.02 0.25 -9.32
CA ASP A 147 10.57 0.17 -10.68
C ASP A 147 12.09 -0.11 -10.71
N LEU A 148 12.76 -0.10 -9.55
CA LEU A 148 14.18 -0.46 -9.39
C LEU A 148 14.40 -1.96 -9.09
N LEU A 149 13.32 -2.71 -8.88
CA LEU A 149 13.31 -4.16 -8.64
C LEU A 149 13.18 -4.92 -9.97
#